data_AF-A0A1B9IDK5-F1
#
_entry.id   AF-A0A1B9IDK5-F1
#
_cell.length_a   1.000
_cell.length_b   1.000
_cell.length_c   1.000
_cell.angle_alpha   90.00
_cell.angle_beta   90.00
_cell.angle_gamma   90.00
#
_symmetry.space_group_name_H-M   'P 1'
#
loop_
_entity.id
_entity.type
_entity.pdbx_description
1 polymer ?
#
loop_
_entity_poly.entity_id
_entity_poly.type
_entity_poly.pdbx_seq_one_letter_code
_entity_poly.pdbx_strand_id
1 'polypeptide(L)'
;MTTLQETIIPTKRVRRITVLISGSGSNLQALLDSTSTSRLPNCQITYVISSRSNAYGLIRAKNNKPFSIPTKICSLKTFQNKNKNSTREDYDCEISRLILNSKPDLVVLAGWMHILSDKFLQILNGQIKPPLSPTLPPPPSSSTTSTEKEIQLPDLNDLKISDNDKIEKTSSSSSFKGEQVKITSNEEKEESNFPEPPLHQSFPIPIINLHPALPGQFDGANAIGRAFEAFQKGEIKNTGVMVHRVVAEVDRGEPLVVREIEIKKEDKLEDLEARIHEVEHQIIVEGAKLVLEELDKEGRP
;
A
#
# COMPACT_ATOMS: atom_id res chain seq x y z
N MET A 1 -17.70 -52.12 -16.90
CA MET A 1 -17.91 -50.67 -16.74
C MET A 1 -16.96 -50.22 -15.64
N THR A 2 -15.88 -49.54 -16.00
CA THR A 2 -14.86 -49.08 -15.06
C THR A 2 -15.21 -47.65 -14.69
N THR A 3 -15.68 -47.44 -13.47
CA THR A 3 -16.04 -46.13 -12.94
C THR A 3 -14.75 -45.35 -12.71
N LEU A 4 -14.52 -44.31 -13.51
CA LEU A 4 -13.50 -43.30 -13.24
C LEU A 4 -13.94 -42.56 -11.98
N GLN A 5 -13.23 -42.79 -10.87
CA GLN A 5 -13.30 -41.89 -9.72
C GLN A 5 -12.62 -40.59 -10.14
N GLU A 6 -13.42 -39.58 -10.46
CA GLU A 6 -12.94 -38.21 -10.56
C GLU A 6 -12.29 -37.85 -9.22
N THR A 7 -10.98 -37.78 -9.23
CA THR A 7 -10.21 -37.23 -8.12
C THR A 7 -10.53 -35.74 -8.13
N ILE A 8 -11.40 -35.30 -7.21
CA ILE A 8 -11.62 -33.87 -6.96
C ILE A 8 -10.29 -33.35 -6.41
N ILE A 9 -9.46 -32.79 -7.30
CA ILE A 9 -8.29 -32.02 -6.89
C ILE A 9 -8.87 -30.75 -6.26
N PRO A 10 -8.71 -30.52 -4.95
CA PRO A 10 -9.18 -29.28 -4.35
C PRO A 10 -8.49 -28.13 -5.09
N THR A 11 -9.28 -27.30 -5.76
CA THR A 11 -8.76 -26.14 -6.48
C THR A 11 -8.08 -25.25 -5.45
N LYS A 12 -6.75 -25.13 -5.57
CA LYS A 12 -5.93 -24.32 -4.67
C LYS A 12 -6.50 -22.90 -4.66
N ARG A 13 -6.98 -22.41 -3.52
CA ARG A 13 -7.60 -21.09 -3.43
C ARG A 13 -6.59 -20.00 -3.81
N VAL A 14 -7.07 -18.88 -4.33
CA VAL A 14 -6.23 -17.73 -4.67
C VAL A 14 -5.76 -17.05 -3.38
N ARG A 15 -4.43 -16.95 -3.18
CA ARG A 15 -3.83 -16.31 -2.01
C ARG A 15 -3.96 -14.78 -2.08
N ARG A 16 -4.19 -14.14 -0.95
CA ARG A 16 -4.43 -12.70 -0.80
C ARG A 16 -3.20 -12.00 -0.23
N ILE A 17 -2.67 -11.01 -0.95
CA ILE A 17 -1.51 -10.23 -0.49
C ILE A 17 -1.97 -8.81 -0.14
N THR A 18 -1.58 -8.33 1.05
CA THR A 18 -1.66 -6.91 1.40
C THR A 18 -0.27 -6.28 1.33
N VAL A 19 -0.13 -5.18 0.58
CA VAL A 19 1.15 -4.50 0.38
C VAL A 19 1.17 -3.16 1.11
N LEU A 20 2.23 -2.91 1.88
CA LEU A 20 2.46 -1.63 2.57
C LEU A 20 3.52 -0.82 1.81
N ILE A 21 3.23 0.45 1.55
CA ILE A 21 4.11 1.36 0.79
C ILE A 21 4.24 2.72 1.47
N SER A 22 5.23 3.51 1.05
CA SER A 22 5.36 4.92 1.45
C SER A 22 5.78 5.87 0.33
N GLY A 23 6.00 5.38 -0.90
CA GLY A 23 6.64 6.16 -1.96
C GLY A 23 6.22 5.79 -3.39
N SER A 24 7.20 5.70 -4.29
CA SER A 24 7.01 5.51 -5.74
C SER A 24 6.27 4.22 -6.11
N GLY A 25 6.43 3.16 -5.31
CA GLY A 25 5.80 1.87 -5.52
C GLY A 25 6.35 1.07 -6.70
N SER A 26 7.64 1.20 -7.05
CA SER A 26 8.28 0.36 -8.07
C SER A 26 8.25 -1.13 -7.70
N ASN A 27 8.57 -1.46 -6.44
CA ASN A 27 8.43 -2.82 -5.91
C ASN A 27 6.97 -3.32 -5.89
N LEU A 28 6.00 -2.43 -5.61
CA LEU A 28 4.58 -2.76 -5.77
C LEU A 28 4.24 -3.09 -7.23
N GLN A 29 4.77 -2.32 -8.20
CA GLN A 29 4.56 -2.60 -9.62
C GLN A 29 5.09 -3.99 -9.99
N ALA A 30 6.30 -4.33 -9.56
CA ALA A 30 6.90 -5.63 -9.84
C ALA A 30 6.04 -6.80 -9.31
N LEU A 31 5.43 -6.64 -8.14
CA LEU A 31 4.47 -7.60 -7.59
C LEU A 31 3.19 -7.65 -8.44
N LEU A 32 2.57 -6.50 -8.74
CA LEU A 32 1.35 -6.43 -9.55
C LEU A 32 1.54 -7.14 -10.91
N ASP A 33 2.63 -6.83 -11.61
CA ASP A 33 2.96 -7.40 -12.91
C ASP A 33 3.24 -8.91 -12.86
N SER A 34 3.62 -9.44 -11.69
CA SER A 34 3.95 -10.85 -11.51
C SER A 34 2.78 -11.69 -11.02
N THR A 35 1.80 -11.10 -10.33
CA THR A 35 0.62 -11.85 -9.88
C THR A 35 -0.12 -12.49 -11.04
N SER A 36 -0.62 -13.71 -10.84
CA SER A 36 -1.31 -14.51 -11.87
C SER A 36 -0.42 -14.92 -13.07
N THR A 37 0.90 -14.76 -12.96
CA THR A 37 1.88 -15.33 -13.91
C THR A 37 2.58 -16.56 -13.31
N SER A 38 3.43 -17.24 -14.08
CA SER A 38 4.26 -18.34 -13.56
C SER A 38 5.28 -17.89 -12.50
N ARG A 39 5.62 -16.60 -12.45
CA ARG A 39 6.53 -16.03 -11.45
C ARG A 39 5.89 -15.93 -10.07
N LEU A 40 4.58 -15.69 -10.00
CA LEU A 40 3.84 -15.60 -8.75
C LEU A 40 2.40 -16.11 -8.97
N PRO A 41 2.23 -17.43 -9.09
CA PRO A 41 0.97 -18.05 -9.49
C PRO A 41 -0.03 -18.11 -8.33
N ASN A 42 -1.32 -18.16 -8.67
CA ASN A 42 -2.40 -18.42 -7.72
C ASN A 42 -2.47 -17.45 -6.52
N CYS A 43 -2.14 -16.18 -6.74
CA CYS A 43 -2.32 -15.13 -5.75
C CYS A 43 -2.64 -13.80 -6.41
N GLN A 44 -3.16 -12.86 -5.61
CA GLN A 44 -3.46 -11.50 -6.03
C GLN A 44 -3.12 -10.52 -4.91
N ILE A 45 -2.70 -9.30 -5.28
CA ILE A 45 -2.68 -8.19 -4.34
C ILE A 45 -4.11 -7.70 -4.18
N THR A 46 -4.67 -7.81 -2.98
CA THR A 46 -6.07 -7.46 -2.71
C THR A 46 -6.21 -6.12 -1.99
N TYR A 47 -5.13 -5.58 -1.45
CA TYR A 47 -5.16 -4.31 -0.71
C TYR A 47 -3.79 -3.63 -0.67
N VAL A 48 -3.78 -2.31 -0.76
CA VAL A 48 -2.56 -1.49 -0.58
C VAL A 48 -2.76 -0.45 0.50
N ILE A 49 -1.86 -0.41 1.49
CA ILE A 49 -1.86 0.59 2.55
C ILE A 49 -0.65 1.50 2.35
N SER A 50 -0.87 2.81 2.38
CA SER A 50 0.19 3.81 2.31
C SER A 50 0.26 4.65 3.58
N SER A 51 1.47 4.88 4.09
CA SER A 51 1.72 5.86 5.15
C SER A 51 1.72 7.31 4.65
N ARG A 52 1.72 7.52 3.32
CA ARG A 52 1.77 8.85 2.68
C ARG A 52 0.65 9.02 1.67
N SER A 53 -0.05 10.14 1.73
CA SER A 53 -1.15 10.47 0.81
C SER A 53 -0.69 10.74 -0.62
N ASN A 54 0.56 11.17 -0.80
CA ASN A 54 1.16 11.47 -2.11
C ASN A 54 2.01 10.32 -2.67
N ALA A 55 1.93 9.11 -2.10
CA ALA A 55 2.65 7.95 -2.61
C ALA A 55 2.15 7.58 -4.02
N TYR A 56 3.03 7.63 -5.03
CA TYR A 56 2.68 7.26 -6.41
C TYR A 56 2.24 5.79 -6.53
N GLY A 57 2.67 4.91 -5.61
CA GLY A 57 2.18 3.53 -5.55
C GLY A 57 0.66 3.41 -5.37
N LEU A 58 -0.02 4.43 -4.79
CA LEU A 58 -1.48 4.47 -4.74
C LEU A 58 -2.10 4.59 -6.13
N ILE A 59 -1.48 5.38 -7.01
CA ILE A 59 -1.91 5.54 -8.41
C ILE A 59 -1.71 4.22 -9.16
N ARG A 60 -0.58 3.52 -8.93
CA ARG A 60 -0.32 2.19 -9.51
C ARG A 60 -1.41 1.18 -9.13
N ALA A 61 -1.73 1.12 -7.84
CA ALA A 61 -2.78 0.24 -7.31
C ALA A 61 -4.15 0.55 -7.93
N LYS A 62 -4.53 1.84 -7.98
CA LYS A 62 -5.81 2.27 -8.57
C LYS A 62 -5.90 2.00 -10.07
N ASN A 63 -4.81 2.17 -10.80
CA ASN A 63 -4.76 1.99 -12.25
C ASN A 63 -4.51 0.53 -12.67
N ASN A 64 -4.35 -0.38 -11.71
CA ASN A 64 -4.16 -1.80 -12.00
C ASN A 64 -5.29 -2.34 -12.88
N LYS A 65 -4.93 -3.26 -13.78
CA LYS A 65 -5.86 -3.91 -14.70
C LYS A 65 -5.76 -5.43 -14.54
N PRO A 66 -6.86 -6.17 -14.72
CA PRO A 66 -8.20 -5.69 -15.12
C PRO A 66 -8.98 -4.98 -14.00
N PHE A 67 -8.58 -5.13 -12.73
CA PHE A 67 -9.27 -4.55 -11.57
C PHE A 67 -8.39 -3.55 -10.82
N SER A 68 -8.97 -2.43 -10.40
CA SER A 68 -8.37 -1.52 -9.43
C SER A 68 -8.16 -2.25 -8.10
N ILE A 69 -7.03 -1.99 -7.45
CA ILE A 69 -6.77 -2.52 -6.12
C ILE A 69 -7.26 -1.51 -5.08
N PRO A 70 -8.12 -1.90 -4.12
CA PRO A 70 -8.53 -1.03 -3.04
C PRO A 70 -7.33 -0.52 -2.23
N THR A 71 -7.36 0.76 -1.86
CA THR A 71 -6.25 1.41 -1.14
C THR A 71 -6.71 2.11 0.13
N LYS A 72 -5.81 2.22 1.11
CA LYS A 72 -5.99 3.06 2.30
C LYS A 72 -4.77 3.94 2.54
N ILE A 73 -5.02 5.23 2.77
CA ILE A 73 -4.02 6.13 3.33
C ILE A 73 -4.19 6.15 4.84
N CYS A 74 -3.14 5.81 5.56
CA CYS A 74 -3.08 5.95 7.01
C CYS A 74 -1.73 6.55 7.37
N SER A 75 -1.64 7.88 7.49
CA SER A 75 -0.40 8.54 7.90
C SER A 75 -0.38 8.74 9.42
N LEU A 76 0.81 8.58 10.01
CA LEU A 76 1.00 8.79 11.46
C LEU A 76 0.52 10.18 11.90
N LYS A 77 0.92 11.23 11.17
CA LYS A 77 0.53 12.61 11.49
C LYS A 77 -0.99 12.82 11.42
N THR A 78 -1.64 12.31 10.38
CA THR A 78 -3.10 12.43 10.26
C THR A 78 -3.81 11.63 11.35
N PHE A 79 -3.31 10.45 11.68
CA PHE A 79 -3.84 9.62 12.76
C PHE A 79 -3.73 10.33 14.12
N GLN A 80 -2.55 10.85 14.46
CA GLN A 80 -2.33 11.55 15.73
C GLN A 80 -3.15 12.84 15.84
N ASN A 81 -3.34 13.57 14.73
CA ASN A 81 -4.20 14.75 14.71
C ASN A 81 -5.67 14.42 15.00
N LYS A 82 -6.16 13.27 14.53
CA LYS A 82 -7.53 12.79 14.78
C LYS A 82 -7.69 12.18 16.18
N ASN A 83 -6.63 11.57 16.69
CA ASN A 83 -6.61 10.85 17.96
C ASN A 83 -5.64 11.56 18.92
N LYS A 84 -6.10 12.65 19.55
CA LYS A 84 -5.27 13.40 20.50
C LYS A 84 -4.73 12.46 21.58
N ASN A 85 -3.46 12.65 21.94
CA ASN A 85 -2.70 11.83 22.89
C ASN A 85 -2.39 10.40 22.44
N SER A 86 -2.71 10.02 21.20
CA SER A 86 -2.29 8.73 20.67
C SER A 86 -0.78 8.63 20.47
N THR A 87 -0.26 7.45 20.73
CA THR A 87 1.15 7.10 20.59
C THR A 87 1.44 6.56 19.19
N ARG A 88 2.73 6.35 18.91
CA ARG A 88 3.18 5.64 17.70
C ARG A 88 2.72 4.18 17.69
N GLU A 89 2.68 3.54 18.85
CA GLU A 89 2.14 2.18 18.98
C GLU A 89 0.64 2.12 18.71
N ASP A 90 -0.14 3.14 19.10
CA ASP A 90 -1.57 3.21 18.78
C ASP A 90 -1.79 3.32 17.26
N TYR A 91 -0.92 4.05 16.57
CA TYR A 91 -0.90 4.08 15.11
C TYR A 91 -0.57 2.71 14.51
N ASP A 92 0.42 2.00 15.05
CA ASP A 92 0.77 0.65 14.59
C ASP A 92 -0.38 -0.35 14.82
N CYS A 93 -1.09 -0.22 15.93
CA CYS A 93 -2.32 -1.00 16.18
C CYS A 93 -3.39 -0.72 15.12
N GLU A 94 -3.55 0.54 14.71
CA GLU A 94 -4.46 0.92 13.62
C GLU A 94 -4.02 0.32 12.27
N ILE A 95 -2.73 0.32 11.95
CA ILE A 95 -2.22 -0.35 10.75
C ILE A 95 -2.51 -1.86 10.83
N SER A 96 -2.28 -2.50 11.97
CA SER A 96 -2.59 -3.91 12.20
C SER A 96 -4.08 -4.20 11.93
N ARG A 97 -4.97 -3.34 12.44
CA ARG A 97 -6.42 -3.45 12.24
C ARG A 97 -6.80 -3.35 10.76
N LEU A 98 -6.20 -2.42 10.02
CA LEU A 98 -6.42 -2.28 8.58
C LEU A 98 -5.97 -3.55 7.82
N ILE A 99 -4.84 -4.13 8.20
CA ILE A 99 -4.35 -5.40 7.65
C ILE A 99 -5.31 -6.54 7.98
N LEU A 100 -5.73 -6.69 9.23
CA LEU A 100 -6.66 -7.76 9.61
C LEU A 100 -7.99 -7.65 8.85
N ASN A 101 -8.48 -6.44 8.62
CA ASN A 101 -9.69 -6.19 7.84
C ASN A 101 -9.55 -6.52 6.35
N SER A 102 -8.35 -6.37 5.76
CA SER A 102 -8.11 -6.76 4.37
C SER A 102 -7.98 -8.29 4.18
N LYS A 103 -7.89 -9.03 5.30
CA LYS A 103 -7.87 -10.50 5.37
C LYS A 103 -6.79 -11.11 4.47
N PRO A 104 -5.50 -10.75 4.64
CA PRO A 104 -4.40 -11.29 3.83
C PRO A 104 -3.91 -12.64 4.34
N ASP A 105 -3.26 -13.35 3.42
CA ASP A 105 -2.45 -14.53 3.70
C ASP A 105 -0.97 -14.16 3.84
N LEU A 106 -0.55 -13.06 3.22
CA LEU A 106 0.80 -12.52 3.27
C LEU A 106 0.76 -11.00 3.31
N VAL A 107 1.60 -10.41 4.15
CA VAL A 107 1.89 -8.96 4.14
C VAL A 107 3.27 -8.73 3.54
N VAL A 108 3.36 -7.80 2.59
CA VAL A 108 4.64 -7.40 1.97
C VAL A 108 4.91 -5.93 2.23
N LEU A 109 6.03 -5.63 2.88
CA LEU A 109 6.52 -4.27 3.05
C LEU A 109 7.38 -3.91 1.82
N ALA A 110 6.83 -3.08 0.93
CA ALA A 110 7.44 -2.67 -0.34
C ALA A 110 7.79 -1.18 -0.29
N GLY A 111 8.88 -0.85 0.39
CA GLY A 111 9.29 0.54 0.63
C GLY A 111 8.43 1.21 1.72
N TRP A 112 8.12 0.46 2.78
CA TRP A 112 7.48 0.98 3.99
C TRP A 112 8.50 1.68 4.88
N MET A 113 8.33 2.97 5.14
CA MET A 113 9.35 3.82 5.79
C MET A 113 9.02 4.09 7.28
N HIS A 114 8.56 3.07 8.00
CA HIS A 114 8.20 3.18 9.42
C HIS A 114 8.46 1.87 10.16
N ILE A 115 9.28 1.92 11.20
CA ILE A 115 9.57 0.76 12.06
C ILE A 115 8.30 0.34 12.81
N LEU A 116 7.89 -0.91 12.68
CA LEU A 116 6.68 -1.44 13.31
C LEU A 116 7.00 -1.94 14.72
N SER A 117 6.13 -1.65 15.69
CA SER A 117 6.29 -2.06 17.09
C SER A 117 6.04 -3.55 17.34
N ASP A 118 6.52 -4.06 18.48
CA ASP A 118 6.23 -5.42 18.95
C ASP A 118 4.73 -5.68 19.03
N LYS A 119 3.96 -4.69 19.46
CA LYS A 119 2.50 -4.79 19.58
C LYS A 119 1.83 -5.06 18.23
N PHE A 120 2.33 -4.47 17.15
CA PHE A 120 1.88 -4.78 15.78
C PHE A 120 2.13 -6.24 15.43
N LEU A 121 3.33 -6.75 15.73
CA LEU A 121 3.68 -8.14 15.47
C LEU A 121 2.84 -9.11 16.31
N GLN A 122 2.63 -8.80 17.60
CA GLN A 122 1.77 -9.59 18.48
C GLN A 122 0.32 -9.67 17.96
N ILE A 123 -0.23 -8.58 17.42
CA ILE A 123 -1.56 -8.57 16.80
C ILE A 123 -1.60 -9.48 15.57
N LEU A 124 -0.65 -9.34 14.63
CA LEU A 124 -0.65 -10.14 13.40
C LEU A 124 -0.26 -11.61 13.64
N ASN A 125 0.40 -11.91 14.76
CA ASN A 125 0.64 -13.27 15.23
C ASN A 125 -0.58 -13.87 15.98
N GLY A 126 -1.67 -13.13 16.16
CA GLY A 126 -2.86 -13.57 16.88
C GLY A 126 -2.66 -13.69 18.39
N GLN A 127 -1.59 -13.13 18.94
CA GLN A 127 -1.25 -13.19 20.37
C GLN A 127 -2.10 -12.22 21.20
N ILE A 128 -2.44 -11.06 20.62
CA ILE A 128 -3.34 -10.07 21.22
C ILE A 128 -4.36 -9.59 20.18
N LYS A 129 -5.52 -9.14 20.63
CA LYS A 129 -6.52 -8.51 19.74
C LYS A 129 -6.13 -7.04 19.49
N PRO A 130 -6.39 -6.50 18.29
CA PRO A 130 -6.25 -5.06 18.07
C PRO A 130 -7.18 -4.31 19.03
N PRO A 131 -6.75 -3.16 19.60
CA PRO A 131 -7.63 -2.31 20.37
C PRO A 131 -8.80 -1.83 19.50
N LEU A 132 -9.93 -1.51 20.15
CA LEU A 132 -11.07 -0.92 19.45
C LEU A 132 -10.63 0.35 18.72
N SER A 133 -11.16 0.57 17.51
CA SER A 133 -10.91 1.82 16.79
C SER A 133 -11.28 3.01 17.69
N PRO A 134 -10.44 4.06 17.75
CA PRO A 134 -10.81 5.28 18.43
C PRO A 134 -12.17 5.76 17.89
N THR A 135 -13.19 5.81 18.76
CA THR A 135 -14.54 6.24 18.36
C THR A 135 -14.47 7.65 17.81
N LEU A 136 -14.96 7.83 16.58
CA LEU A 136 -15.28 9.16 16.08
C LEU A 136 -16.26 9.81 17.06
N PRO A 137 -16.08 11.09 17.44
CA PRO A 137 -17.18 11.81 18.05
C PRO A 137 -18.38 11.74 17.09
N PRO A 138 -19.60 11.54 17.61
CA PRO A 138 -20.79 11.53 16.76
C PRO A 138 -20.83 12.83 15.94
N PRO A 139 -21.30 12.79 14.68
CA PRO A 139 -21.51 14.02 13.94
C PRO A 139 -22.41 14.96 14.76
N PRO A 140 -22.17 16.28 14.76
CA PRO A 140 -23.04 17.20 15.46
C PRO A 140 -24.46 16.99 14.94
N SER A 141 -25.39 16.70 15.85
CA SER A 141 -26.82 16.61 15.53
C SER A 141 -27.24 17.94 14.90
N SER A 142 -27.60 17.92 13.63
CA SER A 142 -28.24 19.06 12.98
C SER A 142 -29.64 19.23 13.57
N SER A 143 -29.74 19.95 14.69
CA SER A 143 -30.98 20.59 15.11
C SER A 143 -31.17 21.84 14.26
N THR A 144 -31.65 21.66 13.03
CA THR A 144 -32.17 22.77 12.23
C THR A 144 -33.63 22.92 12.61
N THR A 145 -33.92 23.87 13.49
CA THR A 145 -35.27 24.38 13.71
C THR A 145 -35.70 25.05 12.41
N SER A 146 -36.64 24.44 11.70
CA SER A 146 -37.29 25.01 10.53
C SER A 146 -38.14 26.20 10.97
N THR A 147 -37.71 27.42 10.65
CA THR A 147 -38.61 28.57 10.56
C THR A 147 -38.97 28.75 9.09
N GLU A 148 -40.18 28.34 8.74
CA GLU A 148 -40.80 28.62 7.45
C GLU A 148 -40.92 30.14 7.28
N LYS A 149 -40.30 30.67 6.22
CA LYS A 149 -40.68 31.96 5.64
C LYS A 149 -41.17 31.69 4.23
N GLU A 150 -42.48 31.77 4.09
CA GLU A 150 -43.23 31.77 2.84
C GLU A 150 -42.80 32.99 2.00
N ILE A 151 -42.26 32.73 0.80
CA ILE A 151 -41.98 33.77 -0.19
C ILE A 151 -42.80 33.46 -1.44
N GLN A 152 -43.74 34.36 -1.70
CA GLN A 152 -44.67 34.37 -2.82
C GLN A 152 -43.93 34.71 -4.12
N LEU A 153 -44.05 33.88 -5.15
CA LEU A 153 -43.49 34.17 -6.48
C LEU A 153 -44.23 35.36 -7.12
N PRO A 154 -43.54 36.32 -7.75
CA PRO A 154 -44.19 37.31 -8.58
C PRO A 154 -44.46 36.79 -10.00
N ASP A 155 -45.57 37.27 -10.54
CA ASP A 155 -46.19 36.94 -11.82
C ASP A 155 -45.30 37.27 -13.03
N LEU A 156 -45.30 36.36 -14.01
CA LEU A 156 -44.66 36.54 -15.32
C LEU A 156 -45.57 37.37 -16.22
N ASN A 157 -45.34 38.67 -16.29
CA ASN A 157 -45.71 39.50 -17.44
C ASN A 157 -44.90 40.79 -17.42
N ASP A 158 -43.84 40.83 -18.23
CA ASP A 158 -43.57 41.95 -19.15
C ASP A 158 -42.27 41.68 -19.92
N LEU A 159 -42.44 41.14 -21.13
CA LEU A 159 -41.43 41.15 -22.19
C LEU A 159 -41.32 42.57 -22.76
N LYS A 160 -40.11 43.15 -22.71
CA LYS A 160 -39.65 44.09 -23.74
C LYS A 160 -38.22 43.74 -24.16
N ILE A 161 -38.13 43.27 -25.39
CA ILE A 161 -36.90 43.18 -26.19
C ILE A 161 -36.60 44.58 -26.74
N SER A 162 -35.34 45.00 -26.72
CA SER A 162 -34.81 45.93 -27.70
C SER A 162 -33.30 45.70 -27.90
N ASP A 163 -32.94 45.57 -29.18
CA ASP A 163 -31.63 45.24 -29.73
C ASP A 163 -30.59 46.38 -29.72
N ASN A 164 -29.36 45.95 -30.01
CA ASN A 164 -28.20 46.66 -30.57
C ASN A 164 -27.30 47.46 -29.60
N ASP A 165 -26.03 47.05 -29.48
CA ASP A 165 -25.02 47.58 -30.39
C ASP A 165 -23.68 46.83 -30.36
N LYS A 166 -22.93 47.08 -31.43
CA LYS A 166 -21.74 46.42 -31.97
C LYS A 166 -20.41 46.95 -31.39
N ILE A 167 -19.34 46.15 -31.60
CA ILE A 167 -17.97 46.54 -32.03
C ILE A 167 -16.80 46.65 -31.00
N GLU A 168 -15.84 45.73 -31.25
CA GLU A 168 -14.36 45.86 -31.31
C GLU A 168 -13.40 45.63 -30.11
N LYS A 169 -12.55 44.61 -30.33
CA LYS A 169 -11.07 44.51 -30.24
C LYS A 169 -10.36 44.98 -28.95
N THR A 170 -9.59 44.08 -28.33
CA THR A 170 -8.12 43.94 -28.55
C THR A 170 -7.44 43.00 -27.53
N SER A 171 -6.47 42.24 -28.04
CA SER A 171 -5.18 41.81 -27.44
C SER A 171 -5.08 41.08 -26.08
N SER A 172 -4.48 39.89 -26.18
CA SER A 172 -3.27 39.44 -25.46
C SER A 172 -3.36 38.67 -24.13
N SER A 173 -2.52 37.63 -24.07
CA SER A 173 -2.03 36.85 -22.93
C SER A 173 -2.92 35.73 -22.37
N SER A 174 -2.73 34.51 -22.91
CA SER A 174 -3.17 33.26 -22.29
C SER A 174 -2.27 32.92 -21.10
N SER A 175 -2.68 33.35 -19.91
CA SER A 175 -2.20 32.79 -18.64
C SER A 175 -3.04 31.54 -18.34
N PHE A 176 -2.41 30.36 -18.43
CA PHE A 176 -3.00 29.11 -17.95
C PHE A 176 -3.15 29.19 -16.42
N LYS A 177 -4.38 29.43 -15.95
CA LYS A 177 -4.76 29.32 -14.54
C LYS A 177 -4.90 27.84 -14.20
N GLY A 178 -4.18 27.41 -13.17
CA GLY A 178 -4.27 26.08 -12.59
C GLY A 178 -5.67 25.80 -12.07
N GLU A 179 -6.24 24.70 -12.56
CA GLU A 179 -7.51 24.17 -12.09
C GLU A 179 -7.23 23.33 -10.84
N GLN A 180 -7.61 23.85 -9.68
CA GLN A 180 -7.66 23.11 -8.43
C GLN A 180 -8.77 22.05 -8.54
N VAL A 181 -8.39 20.83 -8.88
CA VAL A 181 -9.30 19.68 -8.81
C VAL A 181 -9.57 19.38 -7.33
N LYS A 182 -10.75 19.81 -6.89
CA LYS A 182 -11.32 19.50 -5.58
C LYS A 182 -11.68 18.02 -5.55
N ILE A 183 -10.79 17.18 -5.03
CA ILE A 183 -11.05 15.75 -4.82
C ILE A 183 -12.05 15.63 -3.66
N THR A 184 -13.33 15.53 -3.98
CA THR A 184 -14.36 15.09 -3.04
C THR A 184 -14.31 13.57 -2.96
N SER A 185 -13.97 13.04 -1.80
CA SER A 185 -13.98 11.62 -1.50
C SER A 185 -15.43 11.13 -1.39
N ASN A 186 -15.98 10.63 -2.50
CA ASN A 186 -17.13 9.74 -2.43
C ASN A 186 -16.61 8.34 -2.11
N GLU A 187 -16.88 7.89 -0.89
CA GLU A 187 -16.72 6.48 -0.50
C GLU A 187 -17.86 5.68 -1.14
N GLU A 188 -17.71 5.36 -2.43
CA GLU A 188 -18.54 4.34 -3.07
C GLU A 188 -18.05 2.97 -2.59
N LYS A 189 -18.97 2.19 -2.00
CA LYS A 189 -18.74 0.78 -1.68
C LYS A 189 -18.63 0.00 -2.99
N GLU A 190 -17.44 -0.11 -3.54
CA GLU A 190 -17.14 -1.12 -4.58
C GLU A 190 -17.19 -2.51 -3.92
N GLU A 191 -18.21 -3.29 -4.26
CA GLU A 191 -18.29 -4.71 -3.89
C GLU A 191 -17.13 -5.46 -4.56
N SER A 192 -16.16 -5.86 -3.74
CA SER A 192 -15.00 -6.59 -4.20
C SER A 192 -15.39 -8.05 -4.51
N ASN A 193 -15.29 -8.48 -5.76
CA ASN A 193 -15.60 -9.84 -6.24
C ASN A 193 -14.60 -10.93 -5.76
N PHE A 194 -14.00 -10.77 -4.58
CA PHE A 194 -13.05 -11.75 -4.04
C PHE A 194 -13.79 -12.80 -3.19
N PRO A 195 -13.36 -14.07 -3.23
CA PRO A 195 -13.91 -15.10 -2.36
C PRO A 195 -13.78 -14.68 -0.89
N GLU A 196 -14.82 -15.00 -0.10
CA GLU A 196 -14.83 -14.68 1.33
C GLU A 196 -13.71 -15.43 2.05
N PRO A 197 -12.87 -14.74 2.84
CA PRO A 197 -11.82 -15.38 3.64
C PRO A 197 -12.40 -15.97 4.93
N PRO A 198 -11.67 -16.91 5.57
CA PRO A 198 -12.13 -17.56 6.81
C PRO A 198 -12.49 -16.56 7.91
N LEU A 199 -13.54 -16.89 8.67
CA LEU A 199 -14.21 -16.01 9.65
C LEU A 199 -13.33 -15.56 10.82
N HIS A 200 -12.25 -16.28 11.14
CA HIS A 200 -11.37 -15.96 12.26
C HIS A 200 -9.89 -16.21 11.91
N GLN A 201 -9.03 -15.24 12.25
CA GLN A 201 -7.58 -15.37 12.13
C GLN A 201 -7.09 -16.45 13.10
N SER A 202 -6.94 -17.67 12.58
CA SER A 202 -6.53 -18.84 13.38
C SER A 202 -5.00 -19.04 13.38
N PHE A 203 -4.27 -18.26 12.58
CA PHE A 203 -2.83 -18.43 12.35
C PHE A 203 -2.11 -17.07 12.26
N PRO A 204 -0.81 -17.02 12.60
CA PRO A 204 0.04 -15.88 12.33
C PRO A 204 0.05 -15.53 10.84
N ILE A 205 -0.09 -14.25 10.53
CA ILE A 205 0.04 -13.75 9.15
C ILE A 205 1.52 -13.47 8.91
N PRO A 206 2.20 -14.18 7.99
CA PRO A 206 3.59 -13.89 7.66
C PRO A 206 3.73 -12.48 7.08
N ILE A 207 4.80 -11.81 7.48
CA ILE A 207 5.16 -10.47 7.01
C ILE A 207 6.58 -10.55 6.47
N ILE A 208 6.79 -10.10 5.24
CA ILE A 208 8.11 -10.00 4.63
C ILE A 208 8.43 -8.54 4.29
N ASN A 209 9.71 -8.20 4.38
CA ASN A 209 10.23 -6.90 3.98
C ASN A 209 11.37 -7.08 2.99
N LEU A 210 11.48 -6.14 2.07
CA LEU A 210 12.64 -5.97 1.22
C LEU A 210 13.55 -4.91 1.84
N HIS A 211 14.85 -5.22 1.93
CA HIS A 211 15.87 -4.29 2.42
C HIS A 211 17.06 -4.23 1.45
N PRO A 212 17.49 -3.03 1.01
CA PRO A 212 18.60 -2.88 0.06
C PRO A 212 19.96 -2.91 0.75
N ALA A 213 20.25 -4.00 1.44
CA ALA A 213 21.58 -4.34 1.93
C ALA A 213 21.72 -5.87 2.07
N LEU A 214 22.96 -6.34 2.20
CA LEU A 214 23.21 -7.70 2.67
C LEU A 214 22.81 -7.83 4.16
N PRO A 215 22.43 -9.05 4.61
CA PRO A 215 22.09 -9.30 6.01
C PRO A 215 23.16 -8.75 6.97
N GLY A 216 22.73 -7.83 7.83
CA GLY A 216 23.55 -7.24 8.88
C GLY A 216 24.60 -6.20 8.46
N GLN A 217 24.65 -5.81 7.18
CA GLN A 217 25.63 -4.85 6.67
C GLN A 217 25.20 -3.39 6.92
N PHE A 218 23.94 -3.03 6.60
CA PHE A 218 23.44 -1.65 6.65
C PHE A 218 21.96 -1.58 7.07
N ASP A 219 21.63 -1.99 8.29
CA ASP A 219 20.24 -1.95 8.80
C ASP A 219 19.66 -0.53 8.83
N GLY A 220 18.35 -0.40 8.66
CA GLY A 220 17.63 0.84 8.77
C GLY A 220 17.73 1.76 7.55
N ALA A 221 17.33 3.02 7.74
CA ALA A 221 17.16 3.97 6.64
C ALA A 221 18.46 4.28 5.88
N ASN A 222 18.31 4.79 4.65
CA ASN A 222 19.41 5.23 3.79
C ASN A 222 20.52 4.17 3.60
N ALA A 223 20.15 2.89 3.48
CA ALA A 223 21.11 1.80 3.35
C ALA A 223 21.95 1.90 2.06
N ILE A 224 21.33 2.25 0.93
CA ILE A 224 22.03 2.43 -0.36
C ILE A 224 23.08 3.54 -0.26
N GLY A 225 22.70 4.71 0.26
CA GLY A 225 23.64 5.84 0.44
C GLY A 225 24.82 5.47 1.34
N ARG A 226 24.56 4.80 2.48
CA ARG A 226 25.62 4.33 3.39
C ARG A 226 26.53 3.30 2.73
N ALA A 227 25.99 2.37 1.95
CA ALA A 227 26.77 1.40 1.19
C ALA A 227 27.68 2.10 0.17
N PHE A 228 27.15 3.09 -0.55
CA PHE A 228 27.92 3.87 -1.52
C PHE A 228 29.04 4.68 -0.84
N GLU A 229 28.76 5.34 0.30
CA GLU A 229 29.78 6.04 1.08
C GLU A 229 30.88 5.09 1.59
N ALA A 230 30.53 3.92 2.09
CA ALA A 230 31.48 2.91 2.53
C ALA A 230 32.35 2.41 1.36
N PHE A 231 31.75 2.23 0.18
CA PHE A 231 32.48 1.89 -1.05
C PHE A 231 33.46 2.99 -1.45
N GLN A 232 33.05 4.26 -1.42
CA GLN A 232 33.93 5.40 -1.72
C GLN A 232 35.14 5.48 -0.78
N LYS A 233 35.00 5.01 0.46
CA LYS A 233 36.08 4.89 1.44
C LYS A 233 36.94 3.63 1.26
N GLY A 234 36.56 2.72 0.37
CA GLY A 234 37.24 1.44 0.14
C GLY A 234 36.95 0.38 1.21
N GLU A 235 35.93 0.58 2.04
CA GLU A 235 35.57 -0.32 3.14
C GLU A 235 34.85 -1.59 2.65
N ILE A 236 34.08 -1.45 1.57
CA ILE A 236 33.36 -2.55 0.92
C ILE A 236 33.60 -2.52 -0.58
N LYS A 237 33.36 -3.65 -1.25
CA LYS A 237 33.32 -3.75 -2.72
C LYS A 237 31.92 -4.05 -3.24
N ASN A 238 31.12 -4.74 -2.42
CA ASN A 238 29.80 -5.21 -2.76
C ASN A 238 28.81 -4.78 -1.69
N THR A 239 27.59 -4.54 -2.14
CA THR A 239 26.38 -4.44 -1.32
C THR A 239 25.44 -5.57 -1.72
N GLY A 240 24.16 -5.45 -1.43
CA GLY A 240 23.18 -6.41 -1.89
C GLY A 240 21.77 -5.99 -1.55
N VAL A 241 20.85 -6.92 -1.77
CA VAL A 241 19.44 -6.78 -1.41
C VAL A 241 19.00 -8.09 -0.78
N MET A 242 18.15 -7.99 0.23
CA MET A 242 17.52 -9.14 0.84
C MET A 242 16.01 -8.97 0.93
N VAL A 243 15.31 -10.10 0.87
CA VAL A 243 13.93 -10.24 1.36
C VAL A 243 13.99 -11.11 2.58
N HIS A 244 13.39 -10.65 3.68
CA HIS A 244 13.45 -11.33 4.97
C HIS A 244 12.10 -11.28 5.68
N ARG A 245 11.90 -12.18 6.65
CA ARG A 245 10.74 -12.11 7.55
C ARG A 245 10.88 -10.89 8.47
N VAL A 246 9.77 -10.23 8.77
CA VAL A 246 9.78 -9.11 9.72
C VAL A 246 9.73 -9.63 11.15
N VAL A 247 10.64 -9.13 11.98
CA VAL A 247 10.72 -9.35 13.43
C VAL A 247 10.86 -7.99 14.14
N ALA A 248 10.95 -8.01 15.47
CA ALA A 248 11.10 -6.80 16.28
C ALA A 248 12.38 -6.03 15.93
N GLU A 249 13.47 -6.76 15.73
CA GLU A 249 14.75 -6.21 15.33
C GLU A 249 14.73 -5.77 13.85
N VAL A 250 15.03 -4.48 13.63
CA VAL A 250 15.01 -3.84 12.31
C VAL A 250 15.96 -4.55 11.36
N ASP A 251 15.43 -5.05 10.24
CA ASP A 251 16.17 -5.71 9.17
C ASP A 251 17.03 -6.91 9.62
N ARG A 252 16.59 -7.63 10.67
CA ARG A 252 17.34 -8.75 11.28
C ARG A 252 16.59 -10.09 11.30
N GLY A 253 15.40 -10.15 10.71
CA GLY A 253 14.67 -11.41 10.62
C GLY A 253 15.29 -12.38 9.61
N GLU A 254 14.77 -13.60 9.59
CA GLU A 254 15.25 -14.68 8.72
C GLU A 254 15.28 -14.25 7.24
N PRO A 255 16.47 -14.25 6.59
CA PRO A 255 16.57 -13.99 5.16
C PRO A 255 15.95 -15.13 4.35
N LEU A 256 15.07 -14.79 3.41
CA LEU A 256 14.42 -15.72 2.47
C LEU A 256 15.16 -15.74 1.13
N VAL A 257 15.54 -14.56 0.64
CA VAL A 257 16.28 -14.38 -0.61
C VAL A 257 17.34 -13.32 -0.39
N VAL A 258 18.57 -13.58 -0.83
CA VAL A 258 19.68 -12.63 -0.79
C VAL A 258 20.35 -12.59 -2.16
N ARG A 259 20.68 -11.40 -2.63
CA ARG A 259 21.49 -11.18 -3.84
C ARG A 259 22.57 -10.16 -3.55
N GLU A 260 23.79 -10.52 -3.85
CA GLU A 260 24.94 -9.62 -3.80
C GLU A 260 24.99 -8.76 -5.07
N ILE A 261 25.40 -7.51 -4.91
CA ILE A 261 25.51 -6.52 -5.98
C ILE A 261 26.88 -5.86 -5.89
N GLU A 262 27.64 -5.98 -6.95
CA GLU A 262 28.91 -5.26 -7.11
C GLU A 262 28.66 -3.76 -7.25
N ILE A 263 29.47 -2.96 -6.54
CA ILE A 263 29.55 -1.52 -6.73
C ILE A 263 30.75 -1.25 -7.64
N LYS A 264 30.51 -0.63 -8.80
CA LYS A 264 31.57 -0.38 -9.79
C LYS A 264 32.31 0.90 -9.44
N LYS A 265 33.59 0.95 -9.80
CA LYS A 265 34.47 2.08 -9.48
C LYS A 265 33.98 3.41 -10.06
N GLU A 266 33.35 3.35 -11.22
CA GLU A 266 32.80 4.48 -11.95
C GLU A 266 31.34 4.81 -11.62
N ASP A 267 30.69 4.04 -10.72
CA ASP A 267 29.29 4.28 -10.36
C ASP A 267 29.12 5.65 -9.71
N LYS A 268 28.04 6.34 -10.10
CA LYS A 268 27.39 7.35 -9.27
C LYS A 268 26.37 6.67 -8.36
N LEU A 269 25.89 7.40 -7.35
CA LEU A 269 24.87 6.88 -6.44
C LEU A 269 23.62 6.42 -7.22
N GLU A 270 23.21 7.19 -8.22
CA GLU A 270 22.04 6.89 -9.04
C GLU A 270 22.22 5.62 -9.87
N ASP A 271 23.45 5.32 -10.32
CA ASP A 271 23.78 4.10 -11.07
C ASP A 271 23.67 2.86 -10.17
N LEU A 272 24.13 2.98 -8.92
CA LEU A 272 23.99 1.93 -7.92
C LEU A 272 22.52 1.75 -7.51
N GLU A 273 21.78 2.83 -7.26
CA GLU A 273 20.35 2.78 -6.94
C GLU A 273 19.55 2.09 -8.04
N ALA A 274 19.80 2.43 -9.30
CA ALA A 274 19.12 1.80 -10.44
C ALA A 274 19.38 0.29 -10.48
N ARG A 275 20.64 -0.14 -10.28
CA ARG A 275 21.02 -1.55 -10.26
C ARG A 275 20.41 -2.30 -9.08
N ILE A 276 20.41 -1.68 -7.90
CA ILE A 276 19.74 -2.23 -6.71
C ILE A 276 18.25 -2.42 -6.99
N HIS A 277 17.56 -1.39 -7.47
CA HIS A 277 16.13 -1.47 -7.77
C HIS A 277 15.78 -2.53 -8.81
N GLU A 278 16.62 -2.76 -9.83
CA GLU A 278 16.40 -3.85 -10.80
C GLU A 278 16.40 -5.22 -10.12
N VAL A 279 17.33 -5.45 -9.18
CA VAL A 279 17.39 -6.68 -8.39
C VAL A 279 16.23 -6.78 -7.40
N GLU A 280 15.86 -5.66 -6.76
CA GLU A 280 14.72 -5.61 -5.83
C GLU A 280 13.43 -6.14 -6.46
N HIS A 281 13.14 -5.71 -7.69
CA HIS A 281 11.93 -6.10 -8.43
C HIS A 281 11.86 -7.61 -8.68
N GLN A 282 13.02 -8.25 -8.81
CA GLN A 282 13.09 -9.70 -8.99
C GLN A 282 12.90 -10.43 -7.67
N ILE A 283 13.67 -10.06 -6.64
CA ILE A 283 13.71 -10.84 -5.41
C ILE A 283 12.47 -10.65 -4.53
N ILE A 284 11.78 -9.50 -4.60
CA ILE A 284 10.53 -9.30 -3.84
C ILE A 284 9.44 -10.28 -4.29
N VAL A 285 9.40 -10.58 -5.58
CA VAL A 285 8.50 -11.56 -6.18
C VAL A 285 8.91 -12.98 -5.77
N GLU A 286 10.21 -13.28 -5.81
CA GLU A 286 10.76 -14.58 -5.37
C GLU A 286 10.47 -14.85 -3.89
N GLY A 287 10.70 -13.87 -3.02
CA GLY A 287 10.43 -13.99 -1.58
C GLY A 287 8.94 -14.14 -1.29
N ALA A 288 8.07 -13.40 -1.97
CA ALA A 288 6.63 -13.58 -1.85
C ALA A 288 6.20 -15.00 -2.28
N LYS A 289 6.75 -15.51 -3.39
CA LYS A 289 6.47 -16.87 -3.88
C LYS A 289 6.87 -17.92 -2.86
N LEU A 290 8.07 -17.85 -2.29
CA LEU A 290 8.57 -18.82 -1.31
C LEU A 290 7.64 -18.94 -0.10
N VAL A 291 7.20 -17.80 0.45
CA VAL A 291 6.30 -17.80 1.60
C VAL A 291 4.93 -18.34 1.23
N LEU A 292 4.36 -17.97 0.07
CA LEU A 292 3.07 -18.52 -0.34
C LEU A 292 3.12 -20.04 -0.53
N GLU A 293 4.18 -20.56 -1.14
CA GLU A 293 4.39 -22.00 -1.31
C GLU A 293 4.57 -22.73 0.03
N GLU A 294 5.21 -22.10 1.01
CA GLU A 294 5.29 -22.59 2.40
C GLU A 294 3.89 -22.71 3.01
N LEU A 295 3.06 -21.65 2.93
CA LEU A 295 1.68 -21.67 3.44
C LEU A 295 0.84 -22.77 2.78
N ASP A 296 1.08 -23.03 1.50
CA ASP A 296 0.42 -24.10 0.75
C ASP A 296 0.84 -25.49 1.23
N LYS A 297 2.14 -25.72 1.47
CA LYS A 297 2.67 -26.98 1.99
C LYS A 297 2.14 -27.27 3.40
N GLU A 298 1.97 -26.23 4.20
CA GLU A 298 1.39 -26.32 5.55
C GLU A 298 -0.13 -26.52 5.54
N GLY A 299 -0.78 -26.46 4.37
CA GLY A 299 -2.23 -26.58 4.27
C GLY A 299 -2.99 -25.44 4.95
N ARG A 300 -2.38 -24.25 5.07
CA ARG A 300 -3.05 -23.12 5.73
C ARG A 300 -4.29 -22.70 4.94
N PRO A 301 -5.44 -22.55 5.62
CA PRO A 301 -6.73 -22.24 5.00
C PRO A 301 -6.74 -20.87 4.38
#